data_AF-A0A7X4W885-F1
#
_entry.id   AF-A0A7X4W885-F1
#
_cell.length_a   1.000
_cell.length_b   1.000
_cell.length_c   1.000
_cell.angle_alpha   90.00
_cell.angle_beta   90.00
_cell.angle_gamma   90.00
#
_symmetry.space_group_name_H-M   'P 1'
#
loop_
_entity.id
_entity.type
_entity.pdbx_description
1 polymer ?
#
loop_
_entity_poly.entity_id
_entity_poly.type
_entity_poly.pdbx_seq_one_letter_code
_entity_poly.pdbx_strand_id
1 'polypeptide(L)'
;MSRELQSNKYAGFLFVALIVALSVMPSVSFVGDYIEKALKFVAFVFTFTAVAALAGIWRGSIPFKFCELKAIALGLPIVTVLNLIYPSIKYSDQGYFSEVLFPFSIDLGIALAVSGVIWRAAKK
;
A
#
# COMPACT_ATOMS: atom_id res chain seq x y z
N MET A 1 -8.82 -18.50 -28.82
CA MET A 1 -8.47 -17.47 -27.81
C MET A 1 -7.27 -16.70 -28.35
N SER A 2 -7.40 -15.40 -28.64
CA SER A 2 -6.35 -14.63 -29.33
C SER A 2 -5.06 -14.54 -28.51
N ARG A 3 -3.90 -14.54 -29.17
CA ARG A 3 -2.56 -14.43 -28.52
C ARG A 3 -2.45 -13.19 -27.62
N GLU A 4 -3.13 -12.10 -27.97
CA GLU A 4 -3.20 -10.88 -27.15
C GLU A 4 -3.89 -11.10 -25.80
N LEU A 5 -4.96 -11.89 -25.76
CA LEU A 5 -5.69 -12.18 -24.53
C LEU A 5 -4.85 -13.04 -23.57
N GLN A 6 -3.97 -13.89 -24.10
CA GLN A 6 -3.01 -14.66 -23.32
C GLN A 6 -1.89 -13.75 -22.79
N SER A 7 -1.32 -12.90 -23.63
CA SER A 7 -0.27 -11.94 -23.24
C SER A 7 -0.71 -11.04 -22.06
N ASN A 8 -1.94 -10.52 -22.10
CA ASN A 8 -2.49 -9.69 -21.02
C ASN A 8 -2.63 -10.44 -19.68
N LYS A 9 -2.96 -11.74 -19.70
CA LYS A 9 -3.06 -12.55 -18.48
C LYS A 9 -1.68 -12.79 -17.85
N TYR A 10 -0.67 -13.08 -18.66
CA TYR A 10 0.70 -13.24 -18.18
C TYR A 10 1.26 -11.94 -17.60
N ALA A 11 1.02 -10.79 -18.25
CA ALA A 11 1.43 -9.49 -17.73
C ALA A 11 0.77 -9.18 -16.38
N GLY A 12 -0.53 -9.44 -16.23
CA GLY A 12 -1.24 -9.27 -14.95
C GLY A 12 -0.70 -10.20 -13.85
N PHE A 13 -0.41 -11.47 -14.17
CA PHE A 13 0.21 -12.40 -13.23
C PHE A 13 1.60 -11.92 -12.78
N LEU A 14 2.45 -11.51 -13.72
CA LEU A 14 3.78 -10.99 -13.42
C LEU A 14 3.72 -9.73 -12.57
N PHE A 15 2.76 -8.83 -12.84
CA PHE A 15 2.54 -7.64 -12.02
C PHE A 15 2.22 -7.99 -10.57
N VAL A 16 1.28 -8.91 -10.33
CA VAL A 16 0.91 -9.36 -8.98
C VAL A 16 2.08 -10.08 -8.31
N ALA A 17 2.74 -11.00 -9.02
CA ALA A 17 3.89 -11.73 -8.49
C ALA A 17 5.03 -10.80 -8.08
N LEU A 18 5.28 -9.74 -8.86
CA LEU A 18 6.31 -8.75 -8.58
C LEU A 18 5.96 -7.89 -7.37
N ILE A 19 4.71 -7.44 -7.24
CA ILE A 19 4.25 -6.72 -6.04
C ILE A 19 4.43 -7.58 -4.79
N VAL A 20 4.03 -8.85 -4.86
CA VAL A 20 4.17 -9.79 -3.73
C VAL A 20 5.66 -9.98 -3.39
N ALA A 21 6.50 -10.30 -4.37
CA ALA A 21 7.92 -10.53 -4.17
C ALA A 21 8.63 -9.30 -3.55
N LEU A 22 8.35 -8.10 -4.07
CA LEU A 22 8.89 -6.85 -3.55
C LEU A 22 8.36 -6.49 -2.15
N SER A 23 7.18 -7.00 -1.77
CA SER A 23 6.60 -6.76 -0.45
C SER A 23 7.10 -7.76 0.60
N VAL A 24 7.41 -9.00 0.22
CA VAL A 24 7.87 -10.06 1.14
C VAL A 24 9.26 -9.74 1.72
N MET A 25 10.21 -9.34 0.88
CA MET A 25 11.59 -9.11 1.32
C MET A 25 11.71 -8.08 2.45
N PRO A 26 11.11 -6.88 2.35
CA PRO A 26 11.17 -5.91 3.43
C PRO A 26 10.31 -6.31 4.64
N SER A 27 9.20 -7.04 4.44
CA SER A 27 8.37 -7.48 5.57
C SER A 27 9.04 -8.56 6.42
N VAL A 28 9.76 -9.50 5.80
CA VAL A 28 10.48 -10.56 6.54
C VAL A 28 11.68 -9.97 7.29
N SER A 29 12.34 -8.98 6.68
CA SER A 29 13.52 -8.31 7.24
C SER A 29 13.17 -7.32 8.37
N PHE A 30 11.89 -6.95 8.50
CA PHE A 30 11.44 -6.07 9.58
C PHE A 30 11.65 -6.73 10.95
N VAL A 31 12.23 -5.97 11.89
CA VAL A 31 12.43 -6.40 13.27
C VAL A 31 11.14 -6.15 14.04
N GLY A 32 10.41 -7.22 14.32
CA GLY A 32 9.10 -7.19 14.97
C GLY A 32 8.47 -8.58 15.02
N ASP A 33 7.30 -8.69 15.65
CA ASP A 33 6.54 -9.94 15.68
C ASP A 33 5.85 -10.25 14.33
N TYR A 34 5.18 -11.40 14.25
CA TYR A 34 4.47 -11.83 13.05
C TYR A 34 3.36 -10.86 12.61
N ILE A 35 2.71 -10.15 13.54
CA ILE A 35 1.65 -9.19 13.24
C ILE A 35 2.26 -7.93 12.62
N GLU A 36 3.37 -7.43 13.16
CA GLU A 36 4.10 -6.28 12.61
C GLU A 36 4.64 -6.57 11.21
N LYS A 37 5.23 -7.76 11.02
CA LYS A 37 5.68 -8.21 9.69
C LYS A 37 4.51 -8.30 8.71
N ALA A 38 3.35 -8.79 9.14
CA ALA A 38 2.15 -8.84 8.31
C ALA A 38 1.63 -7.43 7.97
N LEU A 39 1.58 -6.51 8.93
CA LEU A 39 1.18 -5.11 8.70
C LEU A 39 2.13 -4.40 7.74
N LYS A 40 3.44 -4.65 7.85
CA LYS A 40 4.45 -4.14 6.91
C LYS A 40 4.27 -4.72 5.53
N PHE A 41 4.05 -6.03 5.40
CA PHE A 41 3.75 -6.66 4.11
C PHE A 41 2.54 -5.98 3.44
N VAL A 42 1.44 -5.84 4.16
CA VAL A 42 0.21 -5.19 3.64
C VAL A 42 0.49 -3.73 3.26
N ALA A 43 1.28 -3.00 4.05
CA ALA A 43 1.68 -1.62 3.75
C ALA A 43 2.46 -1.52 2.44
N PHE A 44 3.41 -2.42 2.19
CA PHE A 44 4.16 -2.45 0.94
C PHE A 44 3.26 -2.78 -0.26
N VAL A 45 2.32 -3.72 -0.12
CA VAL A 45 1.35 -4.02 -1.17
C VAL A 45 0.52 -2.78 -1.53
N PHE A 46 -0.01 -2.07 -0.53
CA PHE A 46 -0.75 -0.82 -0.78
C PHE A 46 0.13 0.28 -1.35
N THR A 47 1.39 0.37 -0.94
CA THR A 47 2.34 1.36 -1.47
C THR A 47 2.61 1.11 -2.96
N PHE A 48 2.95 -0.12 -3.34
CA PHE A 48 3.22 -0.45 -4.74
C PHE A 48 1.98 -0.31 -5.64
N THR A 49 0.81 -0.73 -5.15
CA THR A 49 -0.45 -0.53 -5.90
C THR A 49 -0.84 0.94 -6.00
N ALA A 50 -0.61 1.75 -4.96
CA ALA A 50 -0.81 3.20 -5.02
C ALA A 50 0.14 3.88 -6.02
N VAL A 51 1.42 3.50 -6.03
CA VAL A 51 2.39 3.99 -7.03
C VAL A 51 1.95 3.62 -8.44
N ALA A 52 1.51 2.38 -8.66
CA ALA A 52 0.99 1.96 -9.96
C ALA A 52 -0.27 2.76 -10.36
N ALA A 53 -1.17 3.04 -9.42
CA ALA A 53 -2.37 3.84 -9.67
C ALA A 53 -2.02 5.28 -10.04
N LEU A 54 -1.10 5.91 -9.30
CA LEU A 54 -0.60 7.26 -9.59
C LEU A 54 0.09 7.32 -10.96
N ALA A 55 0.90 6.32 -11.31
CA ALA A 55 1.54 6.23 -12.62
C ALA A 55 0.50 6.11 -13.74
N GLY A 56 -0.56 5.32 -13.54
CA GLY A 56 -1.67 5.22 -14.48
C GLY A 56 -2.44 6.53 -14.64
N ILE A 57 -2.72 7.23 -13.53
CA ILE A 57 -3.37 8.55 -13.53
C ILE A 57 -2.51 9.56 -14.29
N TRP A 58 -1.19 9.59 -14.03
CA TRP A 58 -0.27 10.49 -14.71
C TRP A 58 -0.21 10.24 -16.23
N ARG A 59 -0.27 8.97 -16.65
CA ARG A 59 -0.28 8.58 -18.07
C ARG A 59 -1.66 8.64 -18.73
N GLY A 60 -2.72 8.96 -17.98
CA GLY A 60 -4.10 8.97 -18.49
C GLY A 60 -4.69 7.59 -18.78
N SER A 61 -4.05 6.51 -18.34
CA SER A 61 -4.52 5.13 -18.50
C SER A 61 -4.41 4.41 -17.16
N ILE A 62 -5.56 4.27 -16.48
CA ILE A 62 -5.61 3.68 -15.15
C ILE A 62 -5.82 2.16 -15.28
N PRO A 63 -4.85 1.33 -14.84
CA PRO A 63 -4.94 -0.13 -15.02
C PRO A 63 -5.87 -0.82 -14.01
N PHE A 64 -6.56 -0.05 -13.16
CA PHE A 64 -7.38 -0.52 -12.05
C PHE A 64 -8.86 -0.20 -12.26
N LYS A 65 -9.72 -1.10 -11.80
CA LYS A 65 -11.17 -0.89 -11.72
C LYS A 65 -11.52 0.05 -10.58
N PHE A 66 -12.72 0.62 -10.64
CA PHE A 66 -13.24 1.51 -9.59
C PHE A 66 -13.15 0.93 -8.17
N CYS A 67 -13.54 -0.32 -7.97
CA CYS A 67 -13.48 -0.97 -6.65
C CYS A 67 -12.03 -1.14 -6.16
N GLU A 68 -11.09 -1.42 -7.08
CA GLU A 68 -9.67 -1.56 -6.77
C GLU A 68 -9.07 -0.21 -6.39
N LEU A 69 -9.39 0.86 -7.12
CA LEU A 69 -8.97 2.23 -6.79
C LEU A 69 -9.49 2.67 -5.43
N LYS A 70 -10.75 2.37 -5.11
CA LYS A 70 -11.31 2.65 -3.77
C LYS A 70 -10.59 1.89 -2.67
N ALA A 71 -10.30 0.60 -2.90
CA ALA A 71 -9.57 -0.22 -1.95
C ALA A 71 -8.16 0.33 -1.72
N ILE A 72 -7.45 0.76 -2.77
CA ILE A 72 -6.12 1.38 -2.65
C ILE A 72 -6.20 2.71 -1.91
N ALA A 73 -7.14 3.58 -2.28
CA ALA A 73 -7.29 4.91 -1.68
C ALA A 73 -7.62 4.83 -0.18
N LEU A 74 -8.47 3.89 0.25
CA LEU A 74 -8.81 3.74 1.66
C LEU A 74 -7.81 2.88 2.43
N GLY A 75 -7.29 1.83 1.78
CA GLY A 75 -6.39 0.87 2.41
C GLY A 75 -5.07 1.47 2.83
N LEU A 76 -4.49 2.37 2.02
CA LEU A 76 -3.22 3.04 2.33
C LEU A 76 -3.27 3.80 3.68
N PRO A 77 -4.18 4.77 3.91
CA PRO A 77 -4.25 5.47 5.19
C PRO A 77 -4.66 4.56 6.36
N ILE A 78 -5.56 3.59 6.14
CA ILE A 78 -5.94 2.62 7.18
C ILE A 78 -4.71 1.84 7.66
N VAL A 79 -3.91 1.33 6.73
CA VAL A 79 -2.72 0.54 7.06
C VAL A 79 -1.64 1.40 7.69
N THR A 80 -1.48 2.66 7.29
CA THR A 80 -0.58 3.60 7.97
C THR A 80 -0.99 3.78 9.44
N VAL A 81 -2.29 3.94 9.71
CA VAL A 81 -2.81 4.06 11.09
C VAL A 81 -2.59 2.78 11.89
N LEU A 82 -2.87 1.60 11.30
CA LEU A 82 -2.64 0.32 11.97
C LEU A 82 -1.16 0.08 12.32
N ASN A 83 -0.25 0.50 11.44
CA ASN A 83 1.20 0.43 11.68
C ASN A 83 1.67 1.32 12.83
N LEU A 84 0.91 2.34 13.23
CA LEU A 84 1.18 3.11 14.45
C LEU A 84 0.51 2.47 15.67
N ILE A 85 -0.79 2.18 15.56
CA ILE A 85 -1.61 1.77 16.70
C ILE A 85 -1.08 0.48 17.32
N TYR A 86 -0.79 -0.54 16.50
CA TYR A 86 -0.40 -1.84 17.03
C TYR A 86 0.91 -1.78 17.83
N PRO A 87 2.03 -1.25 17.30
CA PRO A 87 3.26 -1.13 18.08
C PRO A 87 3.10 -0.19 19.28
N SER A 88 2.31 0.89 19.16
CA SER A 88 2.09 1.83 20.27
C SER A 88 1.37 1.20 21.46
N ILE A 89 0.45 0.26 21.21
CA ILE A 89 -0.20 -0.50 22.28
C ILE A 89 0.80 -1.51 22.88
N LYS A 90 1.49 -2.27 22.03
CA LYS A 90 2.39 -3.34 22.44
C LYS A 90 3.62 -2.83 23.21
N TYR A 91 4.16 -1.69 22.82
CA TYR A 91 5.36 -1.07 23.40
C TYR A 91 5.02 0.21 24.18
N SER A 92 3.81 0.29 24.73
CA SER A 92 3.34 1.44 25.52
C SER A 92 4.26 1.75 26.71
N ASP A 93 4.75 0.70 27.38
CA ASP A 93 5.68 0.81 28.51
C ASP A 93 7.08 1.35 28.13
N GLN A 94 7.41 1.38 26.83
CA GLN A 94 8.73 1.79 26.33
C GLN A 94 8.74 3.24 25.81
N GLY A 95 7.66 4.01 25.97
CA GLY A 95 7.59 5.39 25.47
C GLY A 95 7.58 5.51 23.94
N TYR A 96 7.37 4.39 23.24
CA TYR A 96 7.46 4.24 21.78
C TYR A 96 6.67 5.31 21.02
N PHE A 97 5.48 5.66 21.52
CA PHE A 97 4.56 6.59 20.88
C PHE A 97 5.19 7.96 20.58
N SER A 98 6.05 8.47 21.47
CA SER A 98 6.64 9.81 21.31
C SER A 98 7.67 9.87 20.19
N GLU A 99 8.44 8.80 19.99
CA GLU A 99 9.51 8.73 18.99
C GLU A 99 8.96 8.56 17.57
N VAL A 100 7.80 7.90 17.43
CA VAL A 100 7.22 7.58 16.13
C VAL A 100 6.17 8.57 15.64
N LEU A 101 5.75 9.52 16.48
CA LEU A 101 4.65 10.45 16.16
C LEU A 101 4.98 11.38 14.99
N PHE A 102 6.21 11.90 14.94
CA PHE A 102 6.64 12.78 13.84
C PHE A 102 6.75 12.01 12.50
N PRO A 103 7.49 10.89 12.39
CA PRO A 103 7.50 10.07 11.17
C PRO A 103 6.10 9.65 10.73
N PHE A 104 5.24 9.25 11.69
CA PHE A 104 3.85 8.91 11.41
C PHE A 104 3.06 10.06 10.79
N SER A 105 3.24 11.29 11.29
CA SER A 105 2.51 12.45 10.77
C SER A 105 2.83 12.72 9.29
N ILE A 106 4.10 12.52 8.90
CA ILE A 106 4.55 12.63 7.52
C ILE A 106 3.92 11.50 6.69
N ASP A 107 4.06 10.25 7.13
CA ASP A 107 3.53 9.08 6.43
C ASP A 107 2.01 9.18 6.24
N LEU A 108 1.28 9.63 7.26
CA LEU A 108 -0.17 9.84 7.18
C LEU A 108 -0.53 10.99 6.25
N GLY A 109 0.20 12.12 6.31
CA GLY A 109 -0.01 13.25 5.40
C GLY A 109 0.17 12.85 3.93
N ILE A 110 1.22 12.08 3.64
CA ILE A 110 1.45 11.52 2.29
C ILE A 110 0.35 10.53 1.93
N ALA A 111 0.00 9.60 2.81
CA ALA A 111 -1.04 8.60 2.55
C ALA A 111 -2.40 9.25 2.25
N LEU A 112 -2.77 10.31 2.97
CA LEU A 112 -4.00 11.08 2.73
C LEU A 112 -3.93 11.87 1.42
N ALA A 113 -2.78 12.48 1.10
CA ALA A 113 -2.60 13.19 -0.17
C ALA A 113 -2.76 12.23 -1.37
N VAL A 114 -2.07 11.07 -1.31
CA VAL A 114 -2.16 10.01 -2.33
C VAL A 114 -3.60 9.48 -2.42
N SER A 115 -4.23 9.18 -1.28
CA SER A 115 -5.62 8.76 -1.21
C SER A 115 -6.56 9.75 -1.89
N GLY A 116 -6.40 11.05 -1.61
CA GLY A 116 -7.21 12.11 -2.22
C GLY A 116 -7.08 12.17 -3.73
N VAL A 117 -5.88 12.00 -4.27
CA VAL A 117 -5.64 11.96 -5.73
C VAL A 117 -6.30 10.73 -6.36
N ILE A 118 -6.06 9.54 -5.80
CA ILE A 118 -6.62 8.28 -6.32
C ILE A 118 -8.15 8.28 -6.25
N TRP A 119 -8.72 8.78 -5.15
CA TRP A 119 -10.17 8.85 -4.95
C TRP A 119 -10.85 9.77 -5.96
N ARG A 120 -10.23 10.91 -6.29
CA ARG A 120 -10.74 11.82 -7.33
C ARG A 120 -10.69 11.17 -8.70
N ALA A 121 -9.60 10.43 -9.00
CA ALA A 121 -9.49 9.70 -10.26
C ALA A 121 -10.53 8.59 -10.39
N ALA A 122 -10.88 7.92 -9.29
CA ALA A 122 -11.92 6.89 -9.28
C ALA A 122 -13.32 7.42 -9.62
N LYS A 123 -13.61 8.71 -9.38
CA LYS A 123 -14.92 9.31 -9.66
C LYS A 123 -15.12 9.75 -11.11
N LYS A 124 -14.05 9.78 -11.91
CA LYS A 124 -14.11 10.10 -13.34
C LYS A 124 -14.45 8.84 -14.13
#